data_AF-A0A4Y5MV06-F1
#
_entry.id   AF-A0A4Y5MV06-F1
#
_cell.length_a   1.000
_cell.length_b   1.000
_cell.length_c   1.000
_cell.angle_alpha   90.00
_cell.angle_beta   90.00
_cell.angle_gamma   90.00
#
_symmetry.space_group_name_H-M   'P 1'
#
loop_
_entity.id
_entity.type
_entity.pdbx_description
1 polymer ?
#
loop_
_entity_poly.entity_id
_entity_poly.type
_entity_poly.pdbx_seq_one_letter_code
_entity_poly.pdbx_strand_id
1 'polypeptide(L)'
;MLMADIQKKELLKDNKNKIGIYRWNNLLNGKSYIGSSINLGKRLRDYFNISYLEMETKKNKSLIYQSLLKYGYSNFSIDILEYCDKKDIINREQYYFDLLKPEYNILKTARSCLGYKHSAEVLAKMSATRQGKNHPMFGKPKPEGAGKP
;
A
#
# COMPACT_ATOMS: atom_id res chain seq x y z
N MET A 1 13.77 -1.46 -20.62
CA MET A 1 13.39 -1.92 -19.27
C MET A 1 13.22 -3.43 -19.33
N LEU A 2 13.82 -4.18 -18.40
CA LEU A 2 13.66 -5.64 -18.35
C LEU A 2 12.40 -5.99 -17.54
N MET A 3 11.76 -7.11 -17.90
CA MET A 3 10.53 -7.58 -17.26
C MET A 3 10.82 -8.21 -15.89
N ALA A 4 9.91 -8.00 -14.93
CA ALA A 4 10.10 -8.39 -13.54
C ALA A 4 10.20 -9.91 -13.33
N ASP A 5 9.52 -10.70 -14.15
CA ASP A 5 9.60 -12.16 -14.13
C ASP A 5 10.97 -12.68 -14.59
N ILE A 6 11.53 -12.11 -15.65
CA ILE A 6 12.86 -12.43 -16.17
C ILE A 6 13.93 -12.14 -15.10
N GLN A 7 13.85 -10.98 -14.46
CA GLN A 7 14.85 -10.55 -13.47
C GLN A 7 14.60 -11.06 -12.05
N LYS A 8 13.52 -11.83 -11.82
CA LYS A 8 13.10 -12.25 -10.49
C LYS A 8 14.25 -12.84 -9.66
N LYS A 9 15.03 -13.76 -10.25
CA LYS A 9 16.10 -14.46 -9.53
C LYS A 9 17.19 -13.49 -9.04
N GLU A 10 17.60 -12.58 -9.91
CA GLU A 10 18.63 -11.56 -9.62
C GLU A 10 18.10 -10.55 -8.59
N LEU A 11 16.90 -10.02 -8.81
CA LEU A 11 16.25 -9.09 -7.89
C LEU A 11 16.15 -9.66 -6.48
N LEU A 12 15.76 -10.93 -6.32
CA LEU A 12 15.66 -11.56 -5.01
C LEU A 12 17.02 -11.79 -4.34
N LYS A 13 18.04 -12.15 -5.12
CA LYS A 13 19.40 -12.38 -4.64
C LYS A 13 20.04 -11.07 -4.19
N ASP A 14 20.02 -10.07 -5.06
CA ASP A 14 20.74 -8.82 -4.87
C ASP A 14 20.12 -7.93 -3.79
N ASN A 15 18.83 -8.11 -3.50
CA ASN A 15 18.12 -7.34 -2.49
C ASN A 15 17.98 -8.07 -1.13
N LYS A 16 18.64 -9.22 -0.96
CA LYS A 16 18.59 -9.96 0.31
C LYS A 16 19.15 -9.09 1.44
N ASN A 17 18.34 -8.91 2.49
CA ASN A 17 18.66 -8.11 3.69
C ASN A 17 18.98 -6.63 3.42
N LYS A 18 18.64 -6.11 2.24
CA LYS A 18 18.79 -4.68 1.93
C LYS A 18 17.55 -3.89 2.36
N ILE A 19 17.79 -2.64 2.74
CA ILE A 19 16.76 -1.65 3.08
C ILE A 19 16.69 -0.65 1.95
N GLY A 20 15.49 -0.27 1.53
CA GLY A 20 15.38 0.73 0.47
C GLY A 20 13.97 0.98 -0.04
N ILE A 21 13.92 1.83 -1.05
CA ILE A 21 12.75 2.25 -1.79
C ILE A 21 12.77 1.59 -3.16
N TYR A 22 11.62 1.06 -3.58
CA TYR A 22 11.45 0.40 -4.87
C TYR A 22 10.21 0.93 -5.58
N ARG A 23 10.20 0.76 -6.90
CA ARG A 23 9.10 1.10 -7.78
C ARG A 23 8.70 -0.09 -8.62
N TRP A 24 7.41 -0.40 -8.63
CA TRP A 24 6.81 -1.24 -9.66
C TRP A 24 6.27 -0.36 -10.77
N ASN A 25 6.65 -0.61 -12.01
CA ASN A 25 6.13 0.11 -13.18
C ASN A 25 5.30 -0.83 -14.02
N ASN A 26 4.06 -0.45 -14.34
CA ASN A 26 3.25 -1.16 -15.31
C ASN A 26 3.63 -0.68 -16.71
N LEU A 27 4.21 -1.57 -17.50
CA LEU A 27 4.71 -1.29 -18.84
C LEU A 27 3.58 -1.09 -19.87
N LEU A 28 2.35 -1.54 -19.57
CA LEU A 28 1.21 -1.40 -20.48
C LEU A 28 0.55 -0.02 -20.41
N ASN A 29 0.52 0.61 -19.24
CA ASN A 29 -0.22 1.85 -19.03
C ASN A 29 0.60 2.97 -18.38
N GLY A 30 1.88 2.73 -18.10
CA GLY A 30 2.80 3.71 -17.52
C GLY A 30 2.59 3.99 -16.03
N LYS A 31 1.54 3.43 -15.41
CA LYS A 31 1.25 3.66 -13.99
C LYS A 31 2.28 2.97 -13.09
N SER A 32 2.47 3.50 -11.90
CA SER A 32 3.45 2.95 -10.98
C SER A 32 3.00 2.87 -9.53
N TYR A 33 3.72 2.05 -8.77
CA TYR A 33 3.61 1.91 -7.32
C TYR A 33 4.98 2.12 -6.70
N ILE A 34 5.03 2.86 -5.60
CA ILE A 34 6.24 3.05 -4.80
C ILE A 34 6.01 2.43 -3.43
N GLY A 35 7.04 1.75 -2.94
CA GLY A 35 7.02 1.24 -1.58
C GLY A 35 8.41 1.20 -0.98
N SER A 36 8.46 1.03 0.33
CA SER A 36 9.68 0.84 1.08
C SER A 36 9.73 -0.50 1.81
N SER A 37 10.92 -1.00 2.12
CA SER A 37 11.08 -2.16 3.00
C SER A 37 12.40 -2.12 3.75
N ILE A 38 12.38 -2.58 5.00
CA ILE A 38 13.59 -2.90 5.78
C ILE A 38 14.20 -4.26 5.40
N ASN A 39 13.51 -5.02 4.55
CA ASN A 39 14.03 -6.23 3.93
C ASN A 39 13.42 -6.36 2.53
N LEU A 40 14.09 -5.76 1.55
CA LEU A 40 13.66 -5.73 0.16
C LEU A 40 13.52 -7.15 -0.39
N GLY A 41 14.49 -8.04 -0.16
CA GLY A 41 14.42 -9.42 -0.64
C GLY A 41 13.20 -10.18 -0.15
N LYS A 42 12.81 -10.03 1.13
CA LYS A 42 11.56 -10.61 1.65
C LYS A 42 10.35 -9.98 0.96
N ARG A 43 10.31 -8.64 0.89
CA ARG A 43 9.20 -7.91 0.29
C ARG A 43 8.97 -8.28 -1.17
N LEU A 44 10.04 -8.37 -1.96
CA LEU A 44 9.97 -8.79 -3.36
C LEU A 44 9.50 -10.24 -3.50
N ARG A 45 9.92 -11.15 -2.61
CA ARG A 45 9.40 -12.53 -2.61
C ARG A 45 7.89 -12.56 -2.41
N ASP A 46 7.37 -11.75 -1.49
CA ASP A 46 5.94 -11.68 -1.23
C ASP A 46 5.17 -11.23 -2.49
N TYR A 47 5.70 -10.26 -3.24
CA TYR A 47 5.10 -9.85 -4.51
C TYR A 47 5.05 -10.95 -5.56
N PHE A 48 6.03 -11.84 -5.60
CA PHE A 48 6.07 -12.95 -6.56
C PHE A 48 5.33 -14.21 -6.07
N ASN A 49 4.60 -14.13 -4.96
CA ASN A 49 3.78 -15.21 -4.42
C ASN A 49 2.30 -14.93 -4.68
N ILE A 50 1.72 -15.64 -5.66
CA ILE A 50 0.32 -15.45 -6.09
C ILE A 50 -0.65 -15.63 -4.92
N SER A 51 -0.50 -16.69 -4.13
CA SER A 51 -1.39 -16.97 -3.00
C SER A 51 -1.34 -15.86 -1.94
N TYR A 52 -0.16 -15.27 -1.71
CA TYR A 52 -0.03 -14.09 -0.86
C TYR A 52 -0.78 -12.89 -1.44
N LEU A 53 -0.60 -12.60 -2.74
CA LEU A 53 -1.29 -11.50 -3.41
C LEU A 53 -2.82 -11.65 -3.35
N GLU A 54 -3.34 -12.84 -3.59
CA GLU A 54 -4.78 -13.13 -3.54
C GLU A 54 -5.35 -12.95 -2.13
N MET A 55 -4.66 -13.49 -1.12
CA MET A 55 -5.06 -13.33 0.28
C MET A 55 -5.07 -11.85 0.69
N GLU A 56 -4.01 -11.12 0.38
CA GLU A 56 -3.87 -9.71 0.75
C GLU A 56 -4.85 -8.81 -0.01
N THR A 57 -5.16 -9.12 -1.27
CA THR A 57 -6.15 -8.39 -2.05
C THR A 57 -7.54 -8.47 -1.43
N LYS A 58 -7.93 -9.65 -0.90
CA LYS A 58 -9.21 -9.83 -0.20
C LYS A 58 -9.30 -9.01 1.09
N LYS A 59 -8.19 -8.86 1.82
CA LYS A 59 -8.13 -8.14 3.10
C LYS A 59 -8.00 -6.63 2.92
N ASN A 60 -7.01 -6.21 2.14
CA ASN A 60 -6.51 -4.83 2.11
C ASN A 60 -6.80 -4.10 0.79
N LYS A 61 -7.34 -4.80 -0.22
CA LYS A 61 -7.66 -4.24 -1.55
C LYS A 61 -6.53 -3.41 -2.17
N SER A 62 -5.29 -3.85 -1.97
CA SER A 62 -4.10 -3.21 -2.52
C SER A 62 -4.16 -3.15 -4.05
N LEU A 63 -4.00 -1.95 -4.64
CA LEU A 63 -4.08 -1.76 -6.09
C LEU A 63 -2.91 -2.42 -6.83
N ILE A 64 -1.70 -2.39 -6.25
CA ILE A 64 -0.54 -3.04 -6.87
C ILE A 64 -0.72 -4.56 -6.92
N TYR A 65 -1.24 -5.19 -5.85
CA TYR A 65 -1.46 -6.64 -5.86
C TYR A 65 -2.51 -7.05 -6.89
N GLN A 66 -3.63 -6.32 -6.96
CA GLN A 66 -4.65 -6.53 -7.98
C GLN A 66 -4.10 -6.35 -9.39
N SER A 67 -3.25 -5.33 -9.59
CA SER A 67 -2.69 -5.04 -10.90
C SER A 67 -1.68 -6.11 -11.34
N LEU A 68 -0.87 -6.64 -10.43
CA LEU A 68 0.04 -7.75 -10.71
C LEU A 68 -0.73 -9.03 -11.08
N LEU A 69 -1.81 -9.35 -10.35
CA LEU A 69 -2.69 -10.48 -10.68
C LEU A 69 -3.41 -10.30 -12.02
N LYS A 70 -3.85 -9.07 -12.32
CA LYS A 70 -4.62 -8.77 -13.53
C LYS A 70 -3.77 -8.76 -14.80
N TYR A 71 -2.61 -8.11 -14.77
CA TYR A 71 -1.80 -7.88 -15.97
C TYR A 71 -0.60 -8.84 -16.07
N GLY A 72 -0.27 -9.59 -15.01
CA GLY A 72 0.86 -10.51 -14.99
C GLY A 72 2.22 -9.79 -14.87
N TYR A 73 3.22 -10.51 -14.36
CA TYR A 73 4.53 -9.94 -14.02
C TYR A 73 5.36 -9.50 -15.24
N SER A 74 5.16 -10.10 -16.41
CA SER A 74 5.84 -9.74 -17.67
C SER A 74 5.52 -8.31 -18.11
N ASN A 75 4.35 -7.79 -17.71
CA ASN A 75 3.92 -6.43 -17.99
C ASN A 75 4.37 -5.43 -16.93
N PHE A 76 5.31 -5.82 -16.07
CA PHE A 76 5.88 -4.94 -15.07
C PHE A 76 7.40 -4.97 -15.07
N SER A 77 8.01 -3.88 -14.60
CA SER A 77 9.39 -3.83 -14.17
C SER A 77 9.48 -3.42 -12.70
N ILE A 78 10.59 -3.79 -12.05
CA ILE A 78 10.93 -3.34 -10.70
C ILE A 78 12.22 -2.51 -10.78
N ASP A 79 12.16 -1.28 -10.28
CA ASP A 79 13.35 -0.45 -10.06
C ASP A 79 13.63 -0.37 -8.56
N ILE A 80 14.89 -0.55 -8.17
CA ILE A 80 15.35 -0.13 -6.84
C ILE A 80 15.77 1.32 -6.95
N LEU A 81 14.98 2.21 -6.37
CA LEU A 81 15.19 3.66 -6.48
C LEU A 81 16.34 4.13 -5.58
N GLU A 82 16.41 3.58 -4.37
CA GLU A 82 17.41 3.96 -3.38
C GLU A 82 17.59 2.89 -2.31
N TYR A 83 18.84 2.63 -1.93
CA TYR A 83 19.17 1.94 -0.69
C TYR A 83 19.41 2.98 0.40
N CYS A 84 18.79 2.82 1.56
CA CYS A 84 18.80 3.82 2.63
C CYS A 84 18.86 3.17 4.01
N ASP A 85 19.16 3.97 5.03
CA ASP A 85 19.08 3.51 6.41
C ASP A 85 17.64 3.37 6.88
N LYS A 86 17.43 2.50 7.87
CA LYS A 86 16.12 2.28 8.49
C LYS A 86 15.49 3.58 9.01
N LYS A 87 16.29 4.51 9.52
CA LYS A 87 15.83 5.80 10.08
C LYS A 87 15.24 6.72 9.01
N ASP A 88 15.73 6.64 7.78
CA ASP A 88 15.38 7.57 6.69
C ASP A 88 14.27 7.03 5.79
N ILE A 89 13.92 5.74 5.93
CA ILE A 89 13.04 5.02 5.02
C ILE A 89 11.70 5.71 4.76
N ILE A 90 11.07 6.31 5.77
CA ILE A 90 9.77 6.98 5.65
C ILE A 90 9.93 8.30 4.89
N ASN A 91 10.98 9.06 5.22
CA ASN A 91 11.27 10.34 4.56
C ASN A 91 11.62 10.13 3.08
N ARG A 92 12.39 9.08 2.76
CA ARG A 92 12.73 8.73 1.38
C ARG A 92 11.52 8.19 0.60
N GLU A 93 10.66 7.40 1.23
CA GLU A 93 9.40 6.96 0.61
C GLU A 93 8.51 8.16 0.24
N GLN A 94 8.37 9.14 1.15
CA GLN A 94 7.61 10.36 0.88
C GLN A 94 8.24 11.20 -0.24
N TYR A 95 9.57 11.37 -0.23
CA TYR A 95 10.30 12.08 -1.29
C TYR A 95 9.97 11.52 -2.68
N TYR A 96 9.98 10.20 -2.85
CA TYR A 96 9.66 9.56 -4.13
C TYR A 96 8.17 9.60 -4.47
N PHE A 97 7.28 9.57 -3.47
CA PHE A 97 5.85 9.84 -3.69
C PHE A 97 5.63 11.23 -4.29
N ASP A 98 6.23 12.25 -3.71
CA ASP A 98 6.03 13.65 -4.13
C ASP A 98 6.62 13.90 -5.52
N LEU A 99 7.78 13.27 -5.79
CA LEU A 99 8.49 13.36 -7.07
C LEU A 99 7.74 12.65 -8.22
N LEU A 100 7.27 11.42 -7.99
CA LEU A 100 6.79 10.53 -9.06
C LEU A 100 5.27 10.36 -9.10
N LYS A 101 4.56 10.72 -8.03
CA LYS A 101 3.09 10.70 -7.92
C LYS A 101 2.46 9.37 -8.39
N PRO A 102 2.84 8.23 -7.79
CA PRO A 102 2.43 6.89 -8.25
C PRO A 102 0.92 6.66 -8.08
N GLU A 103 0.28 6.11 -9.12
CA GLU A 103 -1.17 5.96 -9.22
C GLU A 103 -1.71 4.73 -8.49
N TYR A 104 -0.87 3.73 -8.24
CA TYR A 104 -1.26 2.55 -7.48
C TYR A 104 -1.15 2.74 -5.96
N ASN A 105 -0.57 3.85 -5.49
CA ASN A 105 -0.57 4.19 -4.07
C ASN A 105 -1.87 4.92 -3.71
N ILE A 106 -2.71 4.27 -2.90
CA ILE A 106 -4.01 4.84 -2.46
C ILE A 106 -3.79 6.03 -1.53
N LEU A 107 -2.83 5.90 -0.61
CA LEU A 107 -2.47 6.94 0.34
C LEU A 107 -1.50 7.92 -0.32
N LYS A 108 -1.76 9.21 -0.11
CA LYS A 108 -0.90 10.30 -0.59
C LYS A 108 0.31 10.55 0.32
N THR A 109 0.20 10.12 1.57
CA THR A 109 1.27 10.25 2.57
C THR A 109 1.83 8.86 2.85
N ALA A 110 3.15 8.72 2.81
CA ALA A 110 3.84 7.47 3.09
C ALA A 110 3.40 6.94 4.47
N ARG A 111 2.93 5.70 4.50
CA ARG A 111 2.49 4.97 5.71
C ARG A 111 1.43 5.67 6.57
N SER A 112 0.74 6.69 6.07
CA SER A 112 -0.22 7.46 6.85
C SER A 112 -1.52 7.68 6.10
N CYS A 113 -2.63 7.38 6.78
CA CYS A 113 -3.97 7.76 6.33
C CYS A 113 -4.30 9.23 6.66
N LEU A 114 -3.36 9.99 7.24
CA LEU A 114 -3.59 11.40 7.58
C LEU A 114 -3.95 12.19 6.32
N GLY A 115 -5.13 12.84 6.34
CA GLY A 115 -5.67 13.58 5.20
C GLY A 115 -6.41 12.72 4.17
N TYR A 116 -6.41 11.39 4.28
CA TYR A 116 -7.26 10.51 3.46
C TYR A 116 -8.71 10.64 3.90
N LYS A 117 -9.61 10.91 2.94
CA LYS A 117 -11.04 11.06 3.18
C LYS A 117 -11.79 9.88 2.56
N HIS A 118 -12.62 9.21 3.36
CA HIS A 118 -13.57 8.24 2.84
C HIS A 118 -14.65 8.92 2.00
N SER A 119 -15.24 8.19 1.04
CA SER A 119 -16.38 8.68 0.27
C SER A 119 -17.62 8.88 1.15
N ALA A 120 -18.52 9.77 0.75
CA ALA A 120 -19.77 10.03 1.47
C ALA A 120 -20.59 8.75 1.70
N GLU A 121 -20.62 7.85 0.71
CA GLU A 121 -21.30 6.56 0.82
C GLU A 121 -20.69 5.64 1.88
N VAL A 122 -19.35 5.58 1.96
CA VAL A 122 -18.67 4.77 2.98
C VAL A 122 -18.90 5.37 4.37
N LEU A 123 -18.85 6.70 4.49
CA LEU A 123 -19.17 7.40 5.73
C LEU A 123 -20.61 7.13 6.18
N ALA A 124 -21.57 7.14 5.25
CA ALA A 124 -22.97 6.83 5.55
C ALA A 124 -23.14 5.39 6.06
N LYS A 125 -22.51 4.40 5.40
CA LYS A 125 -22.53 3.00 5.86
C LYS A 125 -21.89 2.82 7.24
N MET A 126 -20.74 3.47 7.49
CA MET A 126 -20.09 3.44 8.80
C MET A 126 -20.91 4.13 9.88
N SER A 127 -21.62 5.22 9.54
CA SER A 127 -22.54 5.89 10.46
C SER A 127 -23.72 4.99 10.80
N ALA A 128 -24.31 4.32 9.80
CA ALA A 128 -25.43 3.42 9.99
C ALA A 128 -25.09 2.21 10.89
N THR A 129 -23.87 1.66 10.80
CA THR A 129 -23.46 0.55 11.69
C THR A 129 -23.18 1.00 13.13
N ARG A 130 -22.86 2.28 13.34
CA ARG A 130 -22.64 2.88 14.66
C ARG A 130 -23.95 3.34 15.33
N GLN A 131 -25.07 3.21 14.65
CA GLN A 131 -26.39 3.58 15.14
C GLN A 131 -27.29 2.34 15.11
N GLY A 132 -28.15 2.20 16.11
CA GLY A 132 -29.09 1.07 16.19
C GLY A 132 -28.85 0.15 17.38
N LYS A 133 -29.73 -0.84 17.54
CA LYS A 133 -29.89 -1.66 18.76
C LYS A 133 -28.62 -2.37 19.23
N ASN A 134 -27.68 -2.63 18.33
CA ASN A 134 -26.42 -3.30 18.65
C ASN A 134 -25.33 -2.32 19.14
N HIS A 135 -25.59 -1.01 19.14
CA HIS A 135 -24.66 -0.03 19.67
C HIS A 135 -24.70 -0.06 21.22
N PRO A 136 -23.55 -0.09 21.93
CA PRO A 136 -23.51 -0.21 23.39
C PRO A 136 -24.21 0.90 24.17
N MET A 137 -24.41 2.05 23.54
CA MET A 137 -25.12 3.22 24.09
C MET A 137 -26.53 3.39 23.52
N PHE A 138 -27.05 2.43 22.76
CA PHE A 138 -28.41 2.51 22.24
C PHE A 138 -29.42 2.50 23.39
N GLY A 139 -30.29 3.51 23.44
CA GLY A 139 -31.30 3.66 24.49
C GLY A 139 -30.78 4.11 25.86
N LYS A 140 -29.46 4.34 26.01
CA LYS A 140 -28.88 4.88 27.25
C LYS A 140 -28.90 6.41 27.20
N PRO A 141 -29.24 7.09 28.32
CA PRO A 141 -29.14 8.54 28.38
C PRO A 141 -27.68 8.96 28.19
N LYS A 142 -27.48 10.08 27.47
CA LYS A 142 -26.16 10.64 27.27
C LYS A 142 -25.66 11.15 28.64
N PRO A 143 -24.47 10.76 29.12
CA PRO A 143 -23.96 11.25 30.40
C PRO A 143 -23.79 12.77 30.35
N GLU A 144 -24.31 13.46 31.35
CA GLU A 144 -24.17 14.91 31.53
C GLU A 144 -22.67 15.25 31.61
N GLY A 145 -22.22 16.23 30.81
CA GLY A 145 -20.82 16.64 30.73
C GLY A 145 -19.99 15.97 29.62
N ALA A 146 -20.54 15.03 28.85
CA ALA A 146 -19.84 14.44 27.70
C ALA A 146 -19.98 15.29 26.42
N GLY A 147 -19.23 16.40 26.40
CA GLY A 147 -18.93 17.22 25.23
C GLY A 147 -17.68 18.05 25.55
N LYS A 148 -16.68 18.06 24.66
CA LYS A 148 -15.60 19.06 24.76
C LYS A 148 -16.23 20.47 24.61
N PRO A 149 -15.64 21.50 25.23
CA PRO A 149 -16.07 22.89 25.06
C PRO A 149 -16.11 23.30 23.58
#